data_AF-A0AA52ALQ8-F1
#
_entry.id   AF-A0AA52ALQ8-F1
#
_cell.length_a   1.000
_cell.length_b   1.000
_cell.length_c   1.000
_cell.angle_alpha   90.00
_cell.angle_beta   90.00
_cell.angle_gamma   90.00
#
_symmetry.space_group_name_H-M   'P 1'
#
loop_
_entity.id
_entity.type
_entity.pdbx_description
1 polymer ?
#
loop_
_entity_poly.entity_id
_entity_poly.type
_entity_poly.pdbx_seq_one_letter_code
_entity_poly.pdbx_strand_id
1 'polypeptide(L)'
;MRRIFLVLCTAAALTGCSVLDRGASCTEADMDSGVAVVWRPADFGDQDAATIRLCVDGTCKEMASGSPGDPIAQVSVRLPKDVGATTVPVRLRVTSKKDGRIVVEDSRRARLTEQHPNGASCAPTAWTAAFRADPEKGLTSPKGMSLQGK
;
A
#
# COMPACT_ATOMS: atom_id res chain seq x y z
N MET A 1 -2.28 22.06 -82.35
CA MET A 1 -3.68 21.61 -82.24
C MET A 1 -3.75 20.35 -81.37
N ARG A 2 -4.81 20.24 -80.54
CA ARG A 2 -5.35 19.02 -79.85
C ARG A 2 -4.72 18.71 -78.46
N ARG A 3 -5.29 19.18 -77.33
CA ARG A 3 -6.48 18.76 -76.52
C ARG A 3 -6.23 17.62 -75.50
N ILE A 4 -6.07 18.01 -74.22
CA ILE A 4 -6.71 17.58 -72.93
C ILE A 4 -7.13 16.09 -72.72
N PHE A 5 -6.70 15.47 -71.59
CA PHE A 5 -7.47 14.82 -70.48
C PHE A 5 -6.52 13.88 -69.67
N LEU A 6 -6.06 14.21 -68.44
CA LEU A 6 -6.62 13.88 -67.10
C LEU A 6 -6.81 12.38 -66.82
N VAL A 7 -5.98 11.76 -65.96
CA VAL A 7 -6.38 10.74 -64.96
C VAL A 7 -5.38 10.73 -63.79
N LEU A 8 -5.93 10.89 -62.58
CA LEU A 8 -5.33 10.71 -61.25
C LEU A 8 -4.83 9.27 -61.03
N CYS A 9 -3.69 9.11 -60.35
CA CYS A 9 -3.44 7.96 -59.47
C CYS A 9 -2.52 8.38 -58.32
N THR A 10 -3.10 9.02 -57.31
CA THR A 10 -2.52 9.18 -55.98
C THR A 10 -2.45 7.83 -55.28
N ALA A 11 -1.28 7.19 -55.30
CA ALA A 11 -0.97 6.10 -54.38
C ALA A 11 -0.35 6.70 -53.11
N ALA A 12 -1.20 7.10 -52.16
CA ALA A 12 -0.75 7.41 -50.81
C ALA A 12 -0.32 6.09 -50.14
N ALA A 13 0.98 5.93 -49.91
CA ALA A 13 1.52 4.86 -49.07
C ALA A 13 1.03 5.06 -47.64
N LEU A 14 -0.07 4.41 -47.28
CA LEU A 14 -0.49 4.22 -45.89
C LEU A 14 0.30 3.04 -45.31
N THR A 15 1.60 3.20 -45.11
CA THR A 15 2.29 2.46 -44.05
C THR A 15 1.88 3.13 -42.75
N GLY A 16 0.66 2.79 -42.30
CA GLY A 16 0.13 3.20 -41.01
C GLY A 16 1.10 2.80 -39.92
N CYS A 17 1.61 3.81 -39.23
CA CYS A 17 2.45 3.67 -38.07
C CYS A 17 1.79 2.78 -36.99
N SER A 18 2.64 2.02 -36.29
CA SER A 18 2.39 1.42 -34.97
C SER A 18 1.30 0.33 -34.88
N VAL A 19 1.57 -0.86 -35.43
CA VAL A 19 0.80 -2.10 -35.17
C VAL A 19 1.58 -3.09 -34.27
N LEU A 20 2.70 -2.69 -33.67
CA LEU A 20 3.51 -3.58 -32.83
C LEU A 20 3.97 -2.90 -31.53
N ASP A 21 3.05 -2.26 -30.82
CA ASP A 21 3.11 -2.26 -29.36
C ASP A 21 1.75 -1.85 -28.80
N ARG A 22 0.82 -2.81 -28.69
CA ARG A 22 -0.32 -2.66 -27.78
C ARG A 22 0.18 -2.93 -26.36
N GLY A 23 1.16 -2.14 -25.93
CA GLY A 23 1.56 -2.09 -24.53
C GLY A 23 0.31 -1.75 -23.71
N ALA A 24 0.00 -2.56 -22.72
CA ALA A 24 -1.15 -2.33 -21.86
C ALA A 24 -1.10 -0.88 -21.33
N SER A 25 -2.20 -0.14 -21.45
CA SER A 25 -2.29 1.20 -20.87
C SER A 25 -2.31 1.08 -19.35
N CYS A 26 -1.18 1.32 -18.71
CA CYS A 26 -1.01 1.24 -17.26
C CYS A 26 -1.39 2.57 -16.59
N THR A 27 -1.93 2.55 -15.36
CA THR A 27 -2.33 3.75 -14.59
C THR A 27 -1.15 4.52 -13.96
N GLU A 28 0.09 4.03 -14.12
CA GLU A 28 1.34 4.60 -13.56
C GLU A 28 1.32 4.84 -12.03
N ALA A 29 0.47 4.14 -11.29
CA ALA A 29 0.42 4.18 -9.84
C ALA A 29 1.64 3.46 -9.23
N ASP A 30 2.35 4.13 -8.34
CA ASP A 30 3.49 3.55 -7.62
C ASP A 30 3.04 2.83 -6.34
N MET A 31 3.77 1.79 -5.94
CA MET A 31 3.54 1.07 -4.70
C MET A 31 4.80 0.35 -4.23
N ASP A 32 5.16 0.57 -2.96
CA ASP A 32 6.23 -0.17 -2.29
C ASP A 32 5.69 -1.45 -1.62
N SER A 33 6.51 -2.50 -1.61
CA SER A 33 6.33 -3.65 -0.72
C SER A 33 6.47 -3.22 0.75
N GLY A 34 5.65 -3.78 1.63
CA GLY A 34 5.66 -3.36 3.03
C GLY A 34 4.61 -4.03 3.90
N VAL A 35 4.81 -3.93 5.21
CA VAL A 35 3.79 -4.33 6.19
C VAL A 35 3.28 -3.11 6.92
N ALA A 36 1.96 -2.98 6.99
CA ALA A 36 1.29 -1.89 7.68
C ALA A 36 0.55 -2.38 8.93
N VAL A 37 0.51 -1.54 9.94
CA VAL A 37 -0.44 -1.64 11.05
C VAL A 37 -1.34 -0.43 11.00
N VAL A 38 -2.64 -0.67 11.06
CA VAL A 38 -3.69 0.36 11.13
C VAL A 38 -4.40 0.32 12.47
N TRP A 39 -4.90 1.47 12.92
CA TRP A 39 -5.70 1.56 14.15
C TRP A 39 -6.64 2.75 14.11
N ARG A 40 -7.57 2.79 15.05
CA ARG A 40 -8.33 4.00 15.34
C ARG A 40 -7.63 4.74 16.47
N PRO A 41 -7.24 6.01 16.29
CA PRO A 41 -6.61 6.79 17.35
C PRO A 41 -7.41 6.79 18.67
N ALA A 42 -8.74 6.86 18.60
CA ALA A 42 -9.63 6.80 19.76
C ALA A 42 -9.51 5.51 20.59
N ASP A 43 -9.01 4.40 20.01
CA ASP A 43 -8.76 3.15 20.76
C ASP A 43 -7.59 3.30 21.76
N PHE A 44 -6.76 4.35 21.64
CA PHE A 44 -5.58 4.59 22.47
C PHE A 44 -5.65 5.87 23.33
N GLY A 45 -6.81 6.54 23.37
CA GLY A 45 -7.07 7.69 24.23
C GLY A 45 -7.07 9.02 23.49
N ASP A 46 -6.63 10.07 24.18
CA ASP A 46 -6.59 11.44 23.67
C ASP A 46 -5.51 11.64 22.59
N GLN A 47 -5.39 12.88 22.09
CA GLN A 47 -4.38 13.30 21.11
C GLN A 47 -2.99 12.73 21.45
N ASP A 48 -2.47 11.90 20.56
CA ASP A 48 -1.12 11.35 20.63
C ASP A 48 -0.76 10.68 21.97
N ALA A 49 -1.76 10.14 22.67
CA ALA A 49 -1.64 9.54 24.00
C ALA A 49 -0.73 8.31 24.07
N ALA A 50 -0.45 7.66 22.95
CA ALA A 50 0.47 6.53 22.87
C ALA A 50 1.49 6.66 21.73
N THR A 51 2.58 5.91 21.84
CA THR A 51 3.54 5.67 20.76
C THR A 51 3.34 4.26 20.23
N ILE A 52 3.03 4.15 18.94
CA ILE A 52 2.87 2.91 18.18
C ILE A 52 4.21 2.58 17.52
N ARG A 53 4.84 1.47 17.92
CA ARG A 53 6.06 0.94 17.30
C ARG A 53 5.75 -0.33 16.53
N LEU A 54 6.04 -0.31 15.24
CA LEU A 54 5.98 -1.48 14.35
C LEU A 54 7.39 -1.87 13.93
N CYS A 55 7.77 -3.12 14.18
CA CYS A 55 8.98 -3.71 13.66
C CYS A 55 8.66 -4.86 12.72
N VAL A 56 9.30 -4.89 11.55
CA VAL A 56 9.15 -5.91 10.52
C VAL A 56 10.54 -6.34 10.12
N ASP A 57 10.83 -7.62 10.31
CA ASP A 57 12.15 -8.20 10.04
C ASP A 57 13.32 -7.38 10.63
N GLY A 58 13.18 -6.98 11.89
CA GLY A 58 14.17 -6.18 12.61
C GLY A 58 14.16 -4.67 12.33
N THR A 59 13.57 -4.22 11.22
CA THR A 59 13.44 -2.79 10.90
C THR A 59 12.21 -2.19 11.58
N CYS A 60 12.38 -1.11 12.33
CA CYS A 60 11.29 -0.50 13.11
C CYS A 60 10.92 0.90 12.61
N LYS A 61 9.63 1.23 12.73
CA LYS A 61 9.13 2.60 12.68
C LYS A 61 8.22 2.87 13.87
N GLU A 62 8.20 4.13 14.29
CA GLU A 62 7.38 4.62 15.39
C GLU A 62 6.53 5.80 14.92
N MET A 63 5.32 5.89 15.45
CA MET A 63 4.41 7.01 15.23
C MET A 63 3.58 7.25 16.48
N ALA A 64 3.13 8.47 16.70
CA ALA A 64 2.14 8.76 17.73
C ALA A 64 0.76 8.17 17.37
N SER A 65 -0.10 7.95 18.36
CA SER A 65 -1.41 7.34 18.16
C SER A 65 -2.38 8.20 17.34
N GLY A 66 -2.12 9.49 17.15
CA GLY A 66 -2.94 10.40 16.36
C GLY A 66 -4.07 11.06 17.15
N SER A 67 -4.95 11.77 16.44
CA SER A 67 -6.11 12.46 17.02
C SER A 67 -7.32 11.53 17.12
N PRO A 68 -8.04 11.48 18.25
CA PRO A 68 -9.25 10.66 18.39
C PRO A 68 -10.37 11.03 17.41
N GLY A 69 -10.32 12.23 16.80
CA GLY A 69 -11.25 12.64 15.74
C GLY A 69 -10.94 12.02 14.37
N ASP A 70 -9.72 11.50 14.16
CA ASP A 70 -9.36 10.86 12.90
C ASP A 70 -9.90 9.42 12.85
N PRO A 71 -10.49 8.98 11.73
CA PRO A 71 -11.12 7.67 11.64
C PRO A 71 -10.09 6.52 11.65
N ILE A 72 -8.87 6.79 11.19
CA ILE A 72 -7.81 5.81 11.06
C ILE A 72 -6.44 6.48 11.10
N ALA A 73 -5.48 5.81 11.70
CA ALA A 73 -4.06 6.11 11.60
C ALA A 73 -3.30 4.84 11.23
N GLN A 74 -2.10 5.00 10.67
CA GLN A 74 -1.30 3.90 10.18
C GLN A 74 0.20 4.12 10.29
N VAL A 75 0.94 3.04 10.46
CA VAL A 75 2.40 3.01 10.33
C VAL A 75 2.79 1.85 9.43
N SER A 76 3.74 2.07 8.52
CA SER A 76 4.21 1.05 7.59
C SER A 76 5.72 0.97 7.54
N VAL A 77 6.24 -0.25 7.61
CA VAL A 77 7.67 -0.54 7.37
C VAL A 77 7.79 -1.02 5.93
N ARG A 78 8.62 -0.33 5.15
CA ARG A 78 8.95 -0.71 3.78
C ARG A 78 9.84 -1.96 3.81
N LEU A 79 9.60 -2.85 2.86
CA LEU A 79 10.43 -4.02 2.61
C LEU A 79 11.34 -3.78 1.39
N PRO A 80 12.39 -4.59 1.20
CA PRO A 80 13.17 -4.58 -0.03
C PRO A 80 12.29 -4.78 -1.27
N LYS A 81 12.70 -4.17 -2.40
CA LYS A 81 11.92 -4.22 -3.66
C LYS A 81 11.78 -5.64 -4.21
N ASP A 82 12.73 -6.52 -3.91
CA ASP A 82 12.84 -7.91 -4.38
C ASP A 82 12.32 -8.95 -3.37
N VAL A 83 11.60 -8.54 -2.32
CA VAL A 83 11.17 -9.42 -1.21
C VAL A 83 10.33 -10.63 -1.63
N GLY A 84 9.51 -10.49 -2.68
CA GLY A 84 8.73 -11.59 -3.24
C GLY A 84 7.69 -12.23 -2.30
N ALA A 85 7.22 -13.42 -2.71
CA ALA A 85 6.28 -14.24 -1.96
C ALA A 85 6.94 -14.86 -0.73
N THR A 86 6.84 -14.21 0.42
CA THR A 86 7.45 -14.72 1.67
C THR A 86 6.59 -14.45 2.89
N THR A 87 7.05 -14.90 4.05
CA THR A 87 6.46 -14.64 5.36
C THR A 87 7.47 -13.94 6.25
N VAL A 88 7.15 -12.74 6.74
CA VAL A 88 8.05 -11.91 7.55
C VAL A 88 7.61 -11.84 9.02
N PRO A 89 8.54 -11.79 9.99
CA PRO A 89 8.19 -11.58 11.39
C PRO A 89 7.77 -10.13 11.65
N VAL A 90 6.72 -9.95 12.44
CA VAL A 90 6.14 -8.65 12.81
C VAL A 90 6.05 -8.56 14.32
N ARG A 91 6.45 -7.41 14.87
CA ARG A 91 6.28 -7.08 16.29
C ARG A 91 5.63 -5.72 16.42
N LEU A 92 4.58 -5.65 17.23
CA LEU A 92 3.90 -4.43 17.62
C LEU A 92 4.18 -4.17 19.10
N ARG A 93 4.51 -2.92 19.41
CA ARG A 93 4.52 -2.43 20.79
C ARG A 93 3.84 -1.08 20.84
N VAL A 94 2.88 -0.92 21.74
CA VAL A 94 2.21 0.35 22.02
C VAL A 94 2.54 0.75 23.44
N THR A 95 3.09 1.94 23.60
CA THR A 95 3.52 2.48 24.89
C THR A 95 2.73 3.75 25.19
N SER A 96 2.07 3.80 26.35
CA SER A 96 1.38 4.99 26.83
C SER A 96 2.41 6.10 27.10
N LYS A 97 2.15 7.31 26.60
CA LYS A 97 3.01 8.47 26.87
C LYS A 97 2.80 9.05 28.26
N LYS A 98 1.65 8.78 28.89
CA LYS A 98 1.31 9.30 30.22
C LYS A 98 2.21 8.72 31.32
N ASP A 99 2.46 7.42 31.26
CA ASP A 99 3.11 6.65 32.32
C ASP A 99 4.23 5.72 31.82
N GLY A 100 4.49 5.67 30.51
CA GLY A 100 5.51 4.80 29.92
C GLY A 100 5.13 3.31 29.91
N ARG A 101 3.91 2.96 30.32
CA ARG A 101 3.48 1.56 30.40
C ARG A 101 3.23 1.01 29.00
N ILE A 102 3.62 -0.25 28.79
CA ILE A 102 3.26 -1.02 27.61
C ILE A 102 1.77 -1.36 27.72
N VAL A 103 0.96 -0.88 26.77
CA VAL A 103 -0.48 -1.17 26.71
C VAL A 103 -0.78 -2.30 25.71
N VAL A 104 0.07 -2.48 24.70
CA VAL A 104 0.01 -3.61 23.77
C VAL A 104 1.43 -4.07 23.48
N GLU A 105 1.66 -5.38 23.52
CA GLU A 105 2.86 -6.00 22.98
C GLU A 105 2.46 -7.33 22.36
N ASP A 106 2.72 -7.48 21.06
CA ASP A 106 2.33 -8.69 20.33
C ASP A 106 3.27 -8.96 19.15
N SER A 107 3.31 -10.23 18.72
CA SER A 107 4.10 -10.65 17.57
C SER A 107 3.35 -11.64 16.69
N ARG A 108 3.52 -11.53 15.38
CA ARG A 108 2.89 -12.39 14.37
C ARG A 108 3.83 -12.65 13.21
N ARG A 109 3.49 -13.64 12.40
CA ARG A 109 4.11 -13.86 11.09
C ARG A 109 3.15 -13.36 10.01
N ALA A 110 3.63 -12.50 9.13
CA ALA A 110 2.85 -11.90 8.07
C ALA A 110 3.16 -12.57 6.74
N ARG A 111 2.22 -13.33 6.19
CA ARG A 111 2.33 -13.84 4.82
C ARG A 111 2.06 -12.68 3.87
N LEU A 112 3.05 -12.33 3.05
CA LEU A 112 2.89 -11.27 2.06
C LEU A 112 1.99 -11.73 0.93
N THR A 113 1.21 -10.78 0.41
CA THR A 113 0.32 -10.98 -0.73
C THR A 113 0.71 -10.03 -1.85
N GLU A 114 0.74 -10.57 -3.05
CA GLU A 114 1.04 -9.84 -4.28
C GLU A 114 -0.05 -8.80 -4.57
N GLN A 115 0.38 -7.61 -4.97
CA GLN A 115 -0.45 -6.48 -5.38
C GLN A 115 0.05 -5.96 -6.72
N HIS A 116 -0.89 -5.68 -7.62
CA HIS A 116 -0.62 -5.09 -8.92
C HIS A 116 -1.36 -3.76 -9.03
N PRO A 117 -0.80 -2.64 -8.54
CA PRO A 117 -1.46 -1.33 -8.56
C PRO A 117 -1.87 -0.88 -9.96
N ASN A 118 -1.20 -1.36 -11.00
CA ASN A 118 -1.47 -1.02 -12.41
C ASN A 118 -2.06 -2.18 -13.23
N GLY A 119 -2.48 -3.26 -12.58
CA GLY A 119 -2.91 -4.50 -13.25
C GLY A 119 -1.78 -5.49 -13.49
N ALA A 120 -2.14 -6.76 -13.72
CA ALA A 120 -1.21 -7.89 -13.66
C ALA A 120 -0.03 -7.85 -14.66
N SER A 121 -0.17 -7.12 -15.78
CA SER A 121 0.87 -6.98 -16.80
C SER A 121 1.70 -5.69 -16.66
N CYS A 122 1.44 -4.88 -15.63
CA CYS A 122 2.04 -3.57 -15.44
C CYS A 122 2.83 -3.50 -14.13
N ALA A 123 4.03 -2.94 -14.20
CA ALA A 123 4.84 -2.66 -13.02
C ALA A 123 4.23 -1.50 -12.19
N PRO A 124 4.57 -1.39 -10.88
CA PRO A 124 5.31 -2.37 -10.10
C PRO A 124 4.43 -3.54 -9.64
N THR A 125 5.07 -4.62 -9.19
CA THR A 125 4.42 -5.62 -8.33
C THR A 125 4.89 -5.36 -6.90
N ALA A 126 3.94 -5.22 -5.97
CA ALA A 126 4.24 -4.98 -4.56
C ALA A 126 3.78 -6.17 -3.71
N TRP A 127 4.53 -6.45 -2.64
CA TRP A 127 4.23 -7.53 -1.70
C TRP A 127 3.87 -6.92 -0.35
N THR A 128 2.60 -7.06 0.05
CA THR A 128 2.08 -6.36 1.23
C THR A 128 1.39 -7.29 2.22
N ALA A 129 1.35 -6.86 3.47
CA ALA A 129 0.47 -7.40 4.49
C ALA A 129 0.00 -6.28 5.42
N ALA A 130 -1.16 -6.46 6.04
CA ALA A 130 -1.71 -5.47 6.96
C ALA A 130 -2.32 -6.14 8.19
N PHE A 131 -2.17 -5.49 9.34
CA PHE A 131 -2.84 -5.85 10.59
C PHE A 131 -3.57 -4.65 11.16
N ARG A 132 -4.55 -4.92 12.01
CA ARG A 132 -5.08 -3.95 12.96
C ARG A 132 -4.32 -4.05 14.28
N ALA A 133 -3.94 -2.92 14.86
CA ALA A 133 -3.63 -2.85 16.29
C ALA A 133 -4.94 -2.68 17.07
N ASP A 134 -5.23 -3.66 17.92
CA ASP A 134 -6.36 -3.68 18.84
C ASP A 134 -5.82 -3.61 20.28
N PRO A 135 -6.32 -2.69 21.13
CA PRO A 135 -5.78 -2.48 22.47
C PRO A 135 -5.94 -3.70 23.40
N GLU A 136 -6.89 -4.59 23.12
CA GLU A 136 -7.15 -5.79 23.94
C GLU A 136 -6.55 -7.05 23.30
N LYS A 137 -6.58 -7.14 21.96
CA LYS A 137 -6.27 -8.36 21.20
C LYS A 137 -4.90 -8.33 20.52
N GLY A 138 -4.21 -7.19 20.52
CA GLY A 138 -2.93 -7.03 19.83
C GLY A 138 -3.10 -6.98 18.31
N LEU A 139 -2.30 -7.77 17.59
CA LEU A 139 -2.33 -7.81 16.12
C LEU A 139 -3.48 -8.70 15.62
N THR A 140 -4.45 -8.07 14.95
CA THR A 140 -5.64 -8.74 14.39
C THR A 140 -5.80 -8.45 12.90
N SER A 141 -6.77 -9.11 12.25
CA SER A 141 -7.13 -8.80 10.86
C SER A 141 -7.71 -7.38 10.75
N PRO A 142 -7.32 -6.59 9.73
CA PRO A 142 -7.91 -5.28 9.51
C PRO A 142 -9.32 -5.35 8.88
N LYS A 143 -9.75 -6.52 8.41
CA LYS A 143 -11.09 -6.69 7.81
C LYS A 143 -12.18 -6.38 8.83
N GLY A 144 -13.17 -5.59 8.42
CA GLY A 144 -14.30 -5.21 9.27
C GLY A 144 -13.99 -4.13 10.31
N MET A 145 -12.83 -3.46 10.22
CA MET A 145 -12.59 -2.25 11.01
C MET A 145 -13.62 -1.17 10.63
N SER A 146 -14.39 -0.70 11.61
CA SER A 146 -15.31 0.41 11.43
C SER A 146 -14.54 1.72 11.37
N LEU A 147 -14.76 2.51 10.31
CA LEU A 147 -14.20 3.86 10.15
C LEU A 147 -15.07 4.96 10.78
N GLN A 148 -16.20 4.60 11.38
CA GLN A 148 -17.10 5.55 12.02
C GLN A 148 -16.73 5.67 13.50
N GLY A 149 -16.44 6.91 13.94
CA GLY A 149 -16.39 7.27 15.35
C GLY A 149 -17.75 6.99 16.00
N LYS A 150 -17.75 6.48 17.23
CA LYS A 150 -18.98 6.36 18.01
C LYS A 150 -19.44 7.70 18.52
#